data_AF-A0A9N9BKC5-F1
#
_entry.id   AF-A0A9N9BKC5-F1
#
_cell.length_a   1.000
_cell.length_b   1.000
_cell.length_c   1.000
_cell.angle_alpha   90.00
_cell.angle_beta   90.00
_cell.angle_gamma   90.00
#
_symmetry.space_group_name_H-M   'P 1'
#
loop_
_entity.id
_entity.type
_entity.pdbx_description
1 polymer ?
#
loop_
_entity_poly.entity_id
_entity_poly.type
_entity_poly.pdbx_seq_one_letter_code
_entity_poly.pdbx_strand_id
1 'polypeptide(L)'
;TAKDRATGRKANITISNSVGRLSAADIDRMIGESERFKEEDKKSQEKVEAKQDLENYVYQIENTLNEPNVAMKLKRNDKESIEKALSEALEFLDIANDSVGKEEINATKKKLQRSVTRAFASLNR
;
A
#
# COMPACT_ATOMS: atom_id res chain seq x y z
N THR A 1 1.80 -21.84 -30.45
CA THR A 1 1.37 -21.35 -31.79
C THR A 1 -0.14 -21.41 -31.83
N ALA A 2 -0.83 -20.27 -31.99
CA ALA A 2 -2.30 -20.24 -32.08
C ALA A 2 -2.73 -20.35 -33.55
N LYS A 3 -3.76 -21.15 -33.83
CA LYS A 3 -4.27 -21.42 -35.18
C LYS A 3 -5.76 -21.08 -35.24
N ASP A 4 -6.11 -20.02 -35.95
CA ASP A 4 -7.49 -19.72 -36.31
C ASP A 4 -7.94 -20.63 -37.46
N ARG A 5 -9.13 -21.23 -37.34
CA ARG A 5 -9.65 -22.28 -38.24
C ARG A 5 -10.62 -21.76 -39.31
N ALA A 6 -10.87 -20.45 -39.43
CA ALA A 6 -11.90 -19.94 -40.34
C ALA A 6 -11.39 -19.48 -41.72
N THR A 7 -10.19 -18.89 -41.84
CA THR A 7 -9.78 -18.16 -43.07
C THR A 7 -8.56 -18.74 -43.80
N GLY A 8 -7.90 -19.78 -43.25
CA GLY A 8 -6.76 -20.46 -43.88
C GLY A 8 -5.48 -19.62 -44.03
N ARG A 9 -5.49 -18.32 -43.75
CA ARG A 9 -4.31 -17.43 -43.79
C ARG A 9 -3.44 -17.66 -42.56
N LYS A 10 -2.23 -18.20 -42.77
CA LYS A 10 -1.21 -18.38 -41.72
C LYS A 10 -0.29 -17.16 -41.70
N ALA A 11 -0.48 -16.25 -40.75
CA ALA A 11 0.55 -15.27 -40.40
C ALA A 11 1.53 -15.96 -39.43
N ASN A 12 2.64 -16.48 -39.95
CA ASN A 12 3.71 -17.02 -39.13
C ASN A 12 4.52 -15.86 -38.52
N ILE A 13 4.17 -15.43 -37.31
CA ILE A 13 5.08 -14.64 -36.48
C ILE A 13 6.14 -15.61 -35.96
N THR A 14 7.19 -15.82 -36.75
CA THR A 14 8.35 -16.60 -36.34
C THR A 14 9.24 -15.67 -35.52
N ILE A 15 9.33 -15.89 -34.22
CA ILE A 15 10.30 -15.19 -33.37
C ILE A 15 11.67 -15.82 -33.67
N SER A 16 12.35 -15.32 -34.71
CA SER A 16 13.73 -15.69 -35.01
C SER A 16 14.65 -15.13 -33.93
N ASN A 17 15.25 -16.02 -33.15
CA ASN A 17 16.27 -15.67 -32.17
C ASN A 17 17.60 -15.38 -32.90
N SER A 18 17.78 -14.14 -33.35
CA SER A 18 19.04 -13.70 -33.96
C SER A 18 20.10 -13.54 -32.87
N VAL A 19 21.03 -14.50 -32.80
CA VAL A 19 22.21 -14.45 -31.93
C VAL A 19 23.00 -13.15 -32.23
N GLY A 20 23.14 -12.27 -31.24
CA GLY A 20 23.85 -10.97 -31.36
C GLY A 20 22.97 -9.71 -31.42
N ARG A 21 21.68 -9.77 -31.09
CA ARG A 21 20.75 -8.62 -31.17
C ARG A 21 21.03 -7.48 -30.18
N LEU A 22 21.78 -7.73 -29.11
CA LEU A 22 22.14 -6.73 -28.11
C LEU A 22 23.66 -6.70 -28.01
N SER A 23 24.25 -5.52 -28.17
CA SER A 23 25.68 -5.33 -27.90
C SER A 23 25.95 -5.46 -26.40
N ALA A 24 27.21 -5.68 -25.99
CA ALA A 24 27.58 -5.68 -24.57
C ALA A 24 27.13 -4.38 -23.87
N ALA A 25 27.23 -3.23 -24.56
CA ALA A 25 26.74 -1.95 -24.06
C ALA A 25 25.21 -1.87 -23.91
N ASP A 26 24.45 -2.54 -24.80
CA ASP A 26 22.99 -2.63 -24.66
C ASP A 26 22.60 -3.54 -23.51
N ILE A 27 23.36 -4.62 -23.29
CA ILE A 27 23.16 -5.52 -22.15
C ILE A 27 23.41 -4.78 -20.84
N ASP A 28 24.53 -4.06 -20.73
CA ASP A 28 24.87 -3.30 -19.52
C ASP A 28 23.84 -2.19 -19.23
N ARG A 29 23.36 -1.50 -20.28
CA ARG A 29 22.27 -0.54 -20.16
C ARG A 29 20.98 -1.19 -19.69
N MET A 30 20.61 -2.33 -20.27
CA MET A 30 19.40 -3.07 -19.84
C MET A 30 19.50 -3.57 -18.40
N ILE A 31 20.70 -3.95 -17.92
CA ILE A 31 20.92 -4.33 -16.52
C ILE A 31 20.72 -3.12 -15.60
N GLY A 32 21.33 -1.98 -15.92
CA GLY A 32 21.16 -0.75 -15.11
C GLY A 32 19.72 -0.22 -15.11
N GLU A 33 19.05 -0.28 -16.26
CA GLU A 33 17.61 0.04 -16.35
C GLU A 33 16.77 -0.94 -15.50
N SER A 34 17.07 -2.24 -15.57
CA SER A 34 16.37 -3.26 -14.78
C SER A 34 16.54 -3.06 -13.27
N GLU A 35 17.75 -2.71 -12.82
CA GLU A 35 18.00 -2.41 -11.40
C GLU A 35 17.25 -1.16 -10.94
N ARG A 36 17.22 -0.12 -11.76
CA ARG A 36 16.46 1.10 -11.47
C ARG A 36 14.96 0.83 -11.36
N PHE A 37 14.38 0.10 -12.33
CA PHE A 37 12.96 -0.26 -12.28
C PHE A 37 12.65 -1.14 -11.08
N LYS A 38 13.54 -2.08 -10.72
CA LYS A 38 13.39 -2.90 -9.52
C LYS A 38 13.31 -2.05 -8.24
N GLU A 39 14.11 -0.99 -8.13
CA GLU A 39 14.03 -0.09 -6.98
C GLU A 39 12.75 0.77 -6.98
N GLU A 40 12.34 1.27 -8.14
CA GLU A 40 11.09 2.04 -8.30
C GLU A 40 9.86 1.19 -7.99
N ASP A 41 9.83 -0.06 -8.48
CA ASP A 41 8.79 -1.04 -8.19
C ASP A 41 8.75 -1.39 -6.70
N LYS A 42 9.91 -1.61 -6.08
CA LYS A 42 9.99 -1.89 -4.64
C LYS A 42 9.47 -0.73 -3.80
N LYS A 43 9.83 0.52 -4.13
CA LYS A 43 9.33 1.71 -3.42
C LYS A 43 7.81 1.85 -3.57
N SER A 44 7.29 1.57 -4.75
CA SER A 44 5.85 1.58 -5.02
C SER A 44 5.13 0.50 -4.23
N GLN A 45 5.67 -0.72 -4.20
CA GLN A 45 5.14 -1.83 -3.41
C GLN A 45 5.12 -1.49 -1.92
N GLU A 46 6.22 -1.02 -1.36
CA GLU A 46 6.31 -0.66 0.06
C GLU A 46 5.33 0.47 0.46
N LYS A 47 5.02 1.37 -0.48
CA LYS A 47 4.02 2.42 -0.28
C LYS A 47 2.60 1.84 -0.25
N VAL A 48 2.27 0.97 -1.20
CA VAL A 48 0.96 0.29 -1.25
C VAL A 48 0.75 -0.55 0.01
N GLU A 49 1.77 -1.30 0.43
CA GLU A 49 1.75 -2.07 1.68
C GLU A 49 1.52 -1.16 2.89
N ALA A 50 2.21 -0.01 2.98
CA ALA A 50 2.00 0.94 4.07
C ALA A 50 0.58 1.52 4.09
N LYS A 51 -0.03 1.78 2.92
CA LYS A 51 -1.41 2.25 2.80
C LYS A 51 -2.39 1.18 3.29
N GLN A 52 -2.25 -0.06 2.81
CA GLN A 52 -3.06 -1.19 3.23
C GLN A 52 -2.96 -1.43 4.75
N ASP A 53 -1.75 -1.29 5.29
CA ASP A 53 -1.48 -1.38 6.72
C ASP A 53 -2.21 -0.32 7.55
N LEU A 54 -2.29 0.91 7.05
CA LEU A 54 -3.03 1.99 7.70
C LEU A 54 -4.54 1.73 7.62
N GLU A 55 -5.06 1.35 6.46
CA GLU A 55 -6.47 1.00 6.25
C GLU A 55 -6.90 -0.13 7.19
N ASN A 56 -6.16 -1.24 7.20
CA ASN A 56 -6.43 -2.39 8.07
C ASN A 56 -6.45 -1.97 9.55
N TYR A 57 -5.52 -1.10 9.95
CA TYR A 57 -5.44 -0.62 11.32
C TYR A 57 -6.62 0.30 11.68
N VAL A 58 -7.02 1.20 10.78
CA VAL A 58 -8.21 2.06 10.97
C VAL A 58 -9.45 1.19 11.18
N TYR A 59 -9.69 0.21 10.30
CA TYR A 59 -10.82 -0.72 10.43
C TYR A 59 -10.78 -1.52 11.73
N GLN A 60 -9.60 -2.01 12.14
CA GLN A 60 -9.46 -2.73 13.41
C GLN A 60 -9.87 -1.86 14.60
N ILE A 61 -9.42 -0.60 14.64
CA ILE A 61 -9.72 0.32 15.74
C ILE A 61 -11.20 0.72 15.72
N GLU A 62 -11.79 0.98 14.56
CA GLU A 62 -13.22 1.28 14.43
C GLU A 62 -14.06 0.12 14.99
N ASN A 63 -13.75 -1.12 14.61
CA ASN A 63 -14.41 -2.30 15.16
C ASN A 63 -14.22 -2.39 16.68
N THR A 64 -13.00 -2.18 17.17
CA THR A 64 -12.69 -2.25 18.61
C THR A 64 -13.43 -1.19 19.41
N LEU A 65 -13.60 0.03 18.88
CA LEU A 65 -14.38 1.10 19.54
C LEU A 65 -15.88 0.83 19.54
N ASN A 66 -16.38 0.11 18.53
CA ASN A 66 -17.77 -0.29 18.43
C ASN A 66 -18.10 -1.50 19.31
N GLU A 67 -17.09 -2.21 19.85
CA GLU A 67 -17.33 -3.28 20.82
C GLU A 67 -17.94 -2.71 22.12
N PRO A 68 -19.11 -3.19 22.55
CA PRO A 68 -19.81 -2.65 23.72
C PRO A 68 -18.96 -2.66 25.01
N ASN A 69 -18.15 -3.71 25.18
CA ASN A 69 -17.26 -3.88 26.33
C ASN A 69 -16.16 -2.82 26.40
N VAL A 70 -15.67 -2.37 25.25
CA VAL A 70 -14.64 -1.35 25.14
C VAL A 70 -15.28 0.03 25.25
N ALA A 71 -16.38 0.25 24.52
CA ALA A 71 -17.12 1.51 24.51
C ALA A 71 -17.62 1.93 25.90
N MET A 72 -18.07 0.98 26.73
CA MET A 72 -18.55 1.24 28.09
C MET A 72 -17.43 1.61 29.06
N LYS A 73 -16.22 1.07 28.85
CA LYS A 73 -15.10 1.26 29.77
C LYS A 73 -14.21 2.45 29.38
N LEU A 74 -14.22 2.87 28.11
CA LEU A 74 -13.48 4.04 27.66
C LEU A 74 -14.08 5.34 28.20
N LYS A 75 -13.20 6.27 28.61
CA LYS A 75 -13.61 7.63 28.97
C LYS A 75 -14.06 8.38 27.72
N ARG A 76 -15.09 9.22 27.85
CA ARG A 76 -15.63 10.04 26.74
C ARG A 76 -14.54 10.86 26.03
N ASN A 77 -13.67 11.54 26.78
CA ASN A 77 -12.58 12.35 26.20
C ASN A 77 -11.57 11.50 25.40
N ASP A 78 -11.31 10.27 25.86
CA ASP A 78 -10.39 9.35 25.19
C ASP A 78 -11.05 8.79 23.91
N LYS A 79 -12.34 8.48 23.97
CA LYS A 79 -13.13 8.07 22.80
C LYS A 79 -13.16 9.16 21.73
N GLU A 80 -13.49 10.40 22.10
CA GLU A 80 -13.50 11.55 21.17
C GLU A 80 -12.10 11.78 20.56
N SER A 81 -11.03 11.56 21.33
CA SER A 81 -9.65 11.68 20.83
C SER A 81 -9.28 10.61 19.81
N ILE A 82 -9.77 9.38 19.98
CA ILE A 82 -9.55 8.31 19.00
C ILE A 82 -10.41 8.55 17.76
N GLU A 83 -11.70 8.88 17.92
CA GLU A 83 -12.60 9.18 16.80
C GLU A 83 -12.05 10.31 15.92
N LYS A 84 -11.53 11.38 16.53
CA LYS A 84 -10.85 12.45 15.79
C LYS A 84 -9.63 11.94 15.02
N ALA A 85 -8.80 11.11 15.66
CA ALA A 85 -7.62 10.55 15.00
C ALA A 85 -7.98 9.56 13.88
N LEU A 86 -9.12 8.86 14.00
CA LEU A 86 -9.66 7.99 12.96
C LEU A 86 -10.17 8.80 11.77
N SER A 87 -10.97 9.85 12.01
CA SER A 87 -11.42 10.75 10.94
C SER A 87 -10.26 11.38 10.18
N GLU A 88 -9.23 11.87 10.89
CA GLU A 88 -8.02 12.40 10.25
C GLU A 88 -7.28 11.33 9.42
N ALA A 89 -7.25 10.07 9.87
CA ALA A 89 -6.62 8.98 9.14
C ALA A 89 -7.43 8.55 7.90
N LEU A 90 -8.77 8.56 7.98
CA LEU A 90 -9.68 8.28 6.86
C LEU A 90 -9.59 9.37 5.80
N GLU A 91 -9.66 10.65 6.20
CA GLU A 91 -9.46 11.79 5.29
C GLU A 91 -8.10 11.72 4.61
N PHE A 92 -7.05 11.34 5.37
CA PHE A 92 -5.73 11.13 4.80
C PHE A 92 -5.73 9.99 3.76
N LEU A 93 -6.42 8.88 4.00
CA LEU A 93 -6.50 7.76 3.05
C LEU A 93 -7.28 8.11 1.77
N ASP A 94 -8.32 8.93 1.89
CA ASP A 94 -9.14 9.42 0.77
C ASP A 94 -8.36 10.41 -0.12
N ILE A 95 -7.56 11.28 0.49
CA ILE A 95 -6.72 12.26 -0.21
C ILE A 95 -5.40 11.63 -0.68
N ALA A 96 -4.96 10.54 -0.03
CA ALA A 96 -3.69 9.89 -0.33
C ALA A 96 -3.68 9.29 -1.74
N ASN A 97 -3.01 10.03 -2.62
CA ASN A 97 -2.73 9.68 -4.01
C ASN A 97 -1.25 9.25 -4.19
N ASP A 98 -0.82 9.09 -5.45
CA ASP A 98 0.55 8.68 -5.78
C ASP A 98 1.64 9.67 -5.32
N SER A 99 1.29 10.92 -4.96
CA SER A 99 2.23 11.89 -4.41
C SER A 99 2.52 11.75 -2.91
N VAL A 100 1.72 11.01 -2.15
CA VAL A 100 1.94 10.85 -0.69
C VAL A 100 3.12 9.91 -0.42
N GLY A 101 4.10 10.36 0.37
CA GLY A 101 5.26 9.54 0.71
C GLY A 101 4.93 8.44 1.73
N LYS A 102 5.69 7.33 1.70
CA LYS A 102 5.61 6.26 2.72
C LYS A 102 5.77 6.80 4.15
N GLU A 103 6.57 7.85 4.32
CA GLU A 103 6.84 8.48 5.62
C GLU A 103 5.60 9.12 6.21
N GLU A 104 4.80 9.81 5.39
CA GLU A 104 3.56 10.46 5.82
C GLU A 104 2.51 9.43 6.23
N ILE A 105 2.36 8.34 5.45
CA ILE A 105 1.47 7.22 5.79
C ILE A 105 1.84 6.62 7.15
N ASN A 106 3.13 6.39 7.37
CA ASN A 106 3.63 5.87 8.65
C ASN A 106 3.48 6.87 9.80
N ALA A 107 3.59 8.17 9.54
CA ALA A 107 3.38 9.20 10.54
C ALA A 107 1.91 9.23 11.00
N THR A 108 0.97 9.17 10.05
CA THR A 108 -0.48 9.08 10.33
C THR A 108 -0.80 7.82 11.13
N LYS A 109 -0.27 6.65 10.71
CA LYS A 109 -0.40 5.39 11.46
C LYS A 109 0.09 5.51 12.90
N LYS A 110 1.28 6.08 13.11
CA LYS A 110 1.85 6.30 14.45
C LYS A 110 1.01 7.28 15.29
N LYS A 111 0.42 8.31 14.68
CA LYS A 111 -0.45 9.26 15.38
C LYS A 111 -1.69 8.54 15.91
N LEU A 112 -2.37 7.75 15.07
CA LEU A 112 -3.51 6.94 15.47
C LEU A 112 -3.14 5.93 16.56
N GLN A 113 -2.03 5.21 16.40
CA GLN A 113 -1.51 4.27 17.41
C GLN A 113 -1.27 4.93 18.77
N ARG A 114 -0.71 6.14 18.80
CA ARG A 114 -0.47 6.88 20.04
C ARG A 114 -1.76 7.26 20.76
N SER A 115 -2.77 7.74 20.01
CA SER A 115 -4.08 8.09 20.57
C SER A 115 -4.77 6.86 21.17
N VAL A 116 -4.78 5.76 20.43
CA VAL A 116 -5.31 4.47 20.89
C VAL A 116 -4.58 3.98 22.14
N THR A 117 -3.24 3.90 22.10
CA THR A 117 -2.44 3.41 23.23
C THR A 117 -2.68 4.23 24.49
N ARG A 118 -2.79 5.55 24.37
CA ARG A 118 -3.09 6.43 25.51
C ARG A 118 -4.45 6.14 26.13
N ALA A 119 -5.47 5.96 25.30
CA ALA A 119 -6.83 5.67 25.73
C ALA A 119 -6.99 4.27 26.34
N PHE A 120 -6.28 3.27 25.83
CA PHE A 120 -6.26 1.94 26.45
C PHE A 120 -5.39 1.89 27.71
N ALA A 121 -4.36 2.73 27.82
CA ALA A 121 -3.59 2.86 29.06
C ALA A 121 -4.41 3.52 30.18
N SER A 122 -5.31 4.46 29.84
CA SER A 122 -6.22 5.08 30.82
C SER A 122 -7.36 4.15 31.25
N LEU A 123 -7.61 3.06 30.50
CA LEU A 123 -8.58 2.01 30.79
C LEU A 123 -8.12 1.05 31.89
N ASN A 124 -6.82 0.76 31.93
CA ASN A 124 -6.21 -0.20 32.85
C ASN A 124 -5.64 0.46 34.12
N ARG A 125 -5.93 1.75 34.35
CA ARG A 125 -5.61 2.48 35.58
C ARG A 125 -6.88 2.77 36.36
#